data_AF-A0AA35RNK5-F1
#
_entry.id   AF-A0AA35RNK5-F1
#
_cell.length_a   1.000
_cell.length_b   1.000
_cell.length_c   1.000
_cell.angle_alpha   90.00
_cell.angle_beta   90.00
_cell.angle_gamma   90.00
#
_symmetry.space_group_name_H-M   'P 1'
#
loop_
_entity.id
_entity.type
_entity.pdbx_description
1 polymer ?
#
loop_
_entity_poly.entity_id
_entity_poly.type
_entity_poly.pdbx_seq_one_letter_code
_entity_poly.pdbx_strand_id
1 'polypeptide(L)'
;MAADPAVIEDACLSPLLEEGFEAKSFAAATMQNQMVGDTLQKLAIGIAALDKELYSQVVTNYEDLLSQATGIEALEGVLKMMHTRIESLRTAVDRIGSKVIDPYQVIVSRTRQLSRLQNVCDLLRKVIRMLYLLKRLKSQLQGGTREITKVAQTFSEIDQLSGSGDLSGVVILEEEGVWLARARREVESQAKKMLMQGLELMNSSQVGVALQVFHNLTQLPSSLLTILTGYKEAIQHDIQNSLDPSSLVLSSNGRAGALSAPEMIRGN
;
A
#
# COMPACT_ATOMS: atom_id res chain seq x y z
N MET A 1 40.79 -9.10 64.52
CA MET A 1 42.09 -8.39 64.49
C MET A 1 42.41 -8.00 65.91
N ALA A 2 42.95 -8.94 66.67
CA ALA A 2 43.45 -8.71 68.01
C ALA A 2 44.95 -8.94 67.89
N ALA A 3 45.79 -7.94 68.22
CA ALA A 3 47.18 -8.27 68.45
C ALA A 3 47.22 -9.26 69.62
N ASP A 4 48.22 -10.13 69.63
CA ASP A 4 48.39 -11.11 70.70
C ASP A 4 48.33 -10.37 72.05
N PRO A 5 47.35 -10.68 72.94
CA PRO A 5 47.06 -9.87 74.13
C PRO A 5 48.27 -9.72 75.06
N ALA A 6 49.27 -10.59 74.93
CA ALA A 6 50.50 -10.54 75.70
C ALA A 6 51.36 -9.27 75.48
N VAL A 7 51.30 -8.62 74.31
CA VAL A 7 52.09 -7.39 74.04
C VAL A 7 51.30 -6.12 74.38
N ILE A 8 49.96 -6.19 74.30
CA ILE A 8 49.06 -5.06 74.60
C ILE A 8 48.76 -4.94 76.10
N GLU A 9 48.81 -6.04 76.86
CA GLU A 9 48.46 -6.05 78.29
C GLU A 9 49.63 -5.77 79.26
N ASP A 10 50.88 -5.61 78.78
CA ASP A 10 52.00 -5.30 79.68
C ASP A 10 51.93 -3.82 80.12
N ALA A 11 51.62 -3.61 81.40
CA ALA A 11 51.53 -2.28 82.03
C ALA A 11 52.83 -1.46 81.93
N CYS A 12 53.98 -2.10 81.66
CA CYS A 12 55.24 -1.40 81.40
C CYS A 12 55.37 -0.86 79.97
N LEU A 13 54.63 -1.40 79.00
CA LEU A 13 54.73 -1.04 77.57
C LEU A 13 53.52 -0.24 77.07
N SER A 14 52.42 -0.18 77.83
CA SER A 14 51.24 0.63 77.50
C SER A 14 51.52 2.12 77.22
N PRO A 15 52.49 2.81 77.86
CA PRO A 15 52.79 4.21 77.54
C PRO A 15 53.32 4.40 76.11
N LEU A 16 53.89 3.35 75.48
CA LEU A 16 54.40 3.41 74.10
C LEU A 16 53.29 3.50 73.05
N LEU A 17 52.04 3.18 73.42
CA LEU A 17 50.88 3.17 72.52
C LEU A 17 50.08 4.49 72.59
N GLU A 18 50.46 5.43 73.46
CA GLU A 18 49.80 6.72 73.60
C GLU A 18 50.22 7.69 72.48
N GLU A 19 49.26 8.41 71.90
CA GLU A 19 49.49 9.37 70.80
C GLU A 19 50.46 10.53 71.15
N GLY A 20 50.75 10.73 72.44
CA GLY A 20 51.64 11.77 72.98
C GLY A 20 52.94 11.25 73.60
N PHE A 21 53.39 10.04 73.24
CA PHE A 21 54.55 9.40 73.86
C PHE A 21 55.83 10.27 73.84
N GLU A 22 56.32 10.63 75.03
CA GLU A 22 57.58 11.33 75.21
C GLU A 22 58.71 10.36 75.60
N ALA A 23 59.55 9.98 74.63
CA ALA A 23 60.65 9.03 74.85
C ALA A 23 61.62 9.44 75.97
N LYS A 24 61.81 10.74 76.20
CA LYS A 24 62.74 11.27 77.21
C LYS A 24 62.22 11.12 78.64
N SER A 25 60.94 11.40 78.87
CA SER A 25 60.32 11.27 80.19
C SER A 25 60.10 9.81 80.56
N PHE A 26 59.75 8.96 79.58
CA PHE A 26 59.68 7.50 79.74
C PHE A 26 61.04 6.88 80.09
N ALA A 27 62.12 7.25 79.38
CA ALA A 27 63.46 6.78 79.68
C ALA A 27 63.93 7.24 81.07
N ALA A 28 63.67 8.50 81.45
CA ALA A 28 64.03 9.04 82.76
C ALA A 28 63.29 8.32 83.91
N ALA A 29 61.98 8.09 83.79
CA ALA A 29 61.19 7.36 84.77
C ALA A 29 61.64 5.89 84.92
N THR A 30 62.03 5.26 83.82
CA THR A 30 62.53 3.89 83.79
C THR A 30 63.92 3.75 84.43
N MET A 31 64.78 4.75 84.23
CA MET A 31 66.09 4.84 84.90
C MET A 31 65.96 5.09 86.40
N GLN A 32 65.02 5.95 86.81
CA GLN A 32 64.78 6.27 88.22
C GLN A 32 64.22 5.09 89.01
N ASN A 33 63.39 4.26 88.37
CA ASN A 33 62.83 3.03 88.96
C ASN A 33 63.79 1.83 88.92
N GLN A 34 65.03 1.98 88.43
CA GLN A 34 66.03 0.90 88.27
C GLN A 34 65.54 -0.30 87.44
N MET A 35 64.59 -0.09 86.52
CA MET A 35 63.93 -1.16 85.73
C MET A 35 64.46 -1.23 84.28
N VAL A 36 65.52 -0.50 83.94
CA VAL A 36 66.03 -0.34 82.57
C VAL A 36 66.31 -1.67 81.86
N GLY A 37 66.92 -2.63 82.57
CA GLY A 37 67.22 -3.94 82.01
C GLY A 37 65.96 -4.73 81.65
N ASP A 38 64.96 -4.73 82.54
CA ASP A 38 63.69 -5.43 82.35
C ASP A 38 62.86 -4.80 81.23
N THR A 39 62.78 -3.46 81.19
CA THR A 39 62.05 -2.76 80.11
C THR A 39 62.70 -2.92 78.74
N LEU A 40 64.04 -2.91 78.68
CA LEU A 40 64.76 -3.11 77.40
C LEU A 40 64.61 -4.55 76.91
N GLN A 41 64.64 -5.51 77.84
CA GLN A 41 64.39 -6.92 77.54
C GLN A 41 62.95 -7.12 77.05
N LYS A 42 61.95 -6.51 77.71
CA LYS A 42 60.55 -6.55 77.29
C LYS A 42 60.32 -5.87 75.93
N LEU A 43 60.96 -4.74 75.67
CA LEU A 43 60.90 -4.08 74.36
C LEU A 43 61.53 -4.96 73.27
N ALA A 44 62.67 -5.59 73.54
CA ALA A 44 63.31 -6.50 72.59
C ALA A 44 62.43 -7.73 72.29
N ILE A 45 61.77 -8.28 73.31
CA ILE A 45 60.80 -9.37 73.16
C ILE A 45 59.57 -8.90 72.35
N GLY A 46 59.04 -7.71 72.65
CA GLY A 46 57.90 -7.12 71.96
C GLY A 46 58.19 -6.81 70.48
N ILE A 47 59.36 -6.25 70.17
CA ILE A 47 59.81 -6.03 68.79
C ILE A 47 59.93 -7.36 68.05
N ALA A 48 60.57 -8.36 68.64
CA ALA A 48 60.69 -9.67 68.02
C ALA A 48 59.32 -10.35 67.80
N ALA A 49 58.36 -10.14 68.70
CA ALA A 49 56.98 -10.62 68.55
C ALA A 49 56.22 -9.88 67.45
N LEU A 50 56.35 -8.55 67.38
CA LEU A 50 55.76 -7.73 66.32
C LEU A 50 56.34 -8.06 64.96
N ASP A 51 57.66 -8.24 64.85
CA ASP A 51 58.30 -8.69 63.62
C ASP A 51 57.74 -10.05 63.20
N LYS A 52 57.69 -11.02 64.12
CA LYS A 52 57.14 -12.34 63.83
C LYS A 52 55.67 -12.27 63.37
N GLU A 53 54.86 -11.45 64.01
CA GLU A 53 53.45 -11.27 63.67
C GLU A 53 53.27 -10.55 62.34
N LEU A 54 54.05 -9.49 62.08
CA LEU A 54 54.07 -8.78 60.81
C LEU A 54 54.49 -9.74 59.68
N TYR A 55 55.55 -10.51 59.88
CA TYR A 55 55.95 -11.55 58.93
C TYR A 55 54.83 -12.58 58.73
N SER A 56 54.17 -13.04 59.79
CA SER A 56 53.05 -13.98 59.69
C SER A 56 51.91 -13.38 58.87
N GLN A 57 51.48 -12.16 59.18
CA GLN A 57 50.39 -11.49 58.47
C GLN A 57 50.73 -11.20 57.01
N VAL A 58 51.96 -10.77 56.73
CA VAL A 58 52.43 -10.55 55.35
C VAL A 58 52.43 -11.88 54.59
N VAL A 59 52.95 -12.96 55.18
CA VAL A 59 52.97 -14.29 54.53
C VAL A 59 51.56 -14.83 54.33
N THR A 60 50.66 -14.68 55.31
CA THR A 60 49.26 -15.16 55.22
C THR A 60 48.48 -14.42 54.13
N ASN A 61 48.65 -13.10 53.99
CA ASN A 61 47.85 -12.30 53.04
C ASN A 61 48.52 -12.10 51.66
N TYR A 62 49.80 -12.44 51.51
CA TYR A 62 50.53 -12.25 50.25
C TYR A 62 49.96 -13.08 49.11
N GLU A 63 49.63 -14.34 49.37
CA GLU A 63 49.06 -15.24 48.35
C GLU A 63 47.68 -14.74 47.88
N ASP A 64 46.84 -14.32 48.83
CA ASP A 64 45.53 -13.76 48.54
C ASP A 64 45.62 -12.44 47.75
N LEU A 65 46.49 -11.51 48.16
CA LEU A 65 46.65 -10.22 47.47
C LEU A 65 47.23 -10.42 46.05
N LEU A 66 48.17 -11.35 45.89
CA LEU A 66 48.73 -11.70 44.58
C LEU A 66 47.67 -12.37 43.68
N SER A 67 46.83 -13.24 44.22
CA SER A 67 45.73 -13.86 43.49
C SER A 67 44.69 -12.81 43.04
N GLN A 68 44.41 -11.81 43.88
CA GLN A 68 43.52 -10.71 43.54
C GLN A 68 44.13 -9.82 42.45
N ALA A 69 45.41 -9.48 42.54
CA ALA A 69 46.11 -8.68 41.54
C ALA A 69 46.12 -9.37 40.16
N THR A 70 46.44 -10.68 40.14
CA THR A 70 46.39 -11.48 38.89
C THR A 70 44.97 -11.65 38.37
N GLY A 71 43.97 -11.77 39.24
CA GLY A 71 42.55 -11.78 38.87
C GLY A 71 42.09 -10.46 38.23
N ILE A 72 42.54 -9.32 38.76
CA ILE A 72 42.26 -7.99 38.20
C ILE A 72 42.91 -7.85 36.81
N GLU A 73 44.16 -8.28 36.64
CA GLU A 73 44.85 -8.26 35.35
C GLU A 73 44.12 -9.11 34.29
N ALA A 74 43.66 -10.31 34.68
CA ALA A 74 42.87 -11.18 33.81
C ALA A 74 41.55 -10.53 33.39
N LEU A 75 40.84 -9.88 34.32
CA LEU A 75 39.60 -9.15 34.04
C LEU A 75 39.83 -7.96 33.11
N GLU A 76 40.92 -7.21 33.29
CA GLU A 76 41.30 -6.12 32.39
C GLU A 76 41.52 -6.65 30.96
N GLY A 77 42.16 -7.80 30.80
CA GLY A 77 42.32 -8.49 29.52
C GLY A 77 40.97 -8.84 28.87
N VAL A 78 40.04 -9.41 29.64
CA VAL A 78 38.68 -9.72 29.16
C VAL A 78 37.93 -8.44 28.75
N LEU A 79 38.01 -7.38 29.56
CA LEU A 79 37.37 -6.09 29.29
C LEU A 79 37.89 -5.48 27.99
N LYS A 80 39.21 -5.52 27.76
CA LYS A 80 39.85 -5.04 26.54
C LYS A 80 39.40 -5.84 25.31
N MET A 81 39.29 -7.17 25.44
CA MET A 81 38.77 -8.02 24.37
C MET A 81 37.30 -7.70 24.08
N MET A 82 36.47 -7.52 25.11
CA MET A 82 35.06 -7.18 24.97
C MET A 82 34.89 -5.82 24.28
N HIS A 83 35.68 -4.82 24.67
CA HIS A 83 35.70 -3.51 24.05
C HIS A 83 36.02 -3.60 22.54
N THR A 84 37.06 -4.36 22.18
CA THR A 84 37.44 -4.56 20.78
C THR A 84 36.33 -5.25 19.97
N ARG A 85 35.64 -6.23 20.56
CA ARG A 85 34.52 -6.93 19.93
C ARG A 85 33.30 -6.02 19.74
N ILE A 86 32.99 -5.17 20.72
CA ILE A 86 31.90 -4.19 20.62
C ILE A 86 32.19 -3.19 19.50
N GLU A 87 33.42 -2.68 19.40
CA GLU A 87 33.81 -1.75 18.33
C GLU A 87 33.71 -2.42 16.95
N SER A 88 34.13 -3.69 16.85
CA SER A 88 33.99 -4.48 15.62
C SER A 88 32.52 -4.72 15.25
N LEU A 89 31.65 -4.95 16.22
CA LEU A 89 30.22 -5.11 15.98
C LEU A 89 29.58 -3.80 15.53
N ARG A 90 29.93 -2.69 16.18
CA ARG A 90 29.46 -1.35 15.82
C ARG A 90 29.80 -1.02 14.36
N THR A 91 31.05 -1.22 13.97
CA THR A 91 31.49 -0.99 12.57
C THR A 91 30.79 -1.92 11.58
N ALA A 92 30.51 -3.18 11.96
CA ALA A 92 29.72 -4.09 11.13
C ALA A 92 28.26 -3.61 10.95
N VAL A 93 27.64 -3.09 12.00
CA VAL A 93 26.28 -2.52 11.95
C VAL A 93 26.25 -1.26 11.07
N ASP A 94 27.21 -0.35 11.23
CA ASP A 94 27.34 0.84 10.39
C ASP A 94 27.54 0.47 8.91
N ARG A 95 28.29 -0.61 8.66
CA ARG A 95 28.47 -1.18 7.32
C ARG A 95 27.16 -1.76 6.77
N ILE A 96 26.35 -2.46 7.58
CA ILE A 96 25.03 -2.93 7.15
C ILE A 96 24.12 -1.75 6.79
N GLY A 97 24.12 -0.70 7.61
CA GLY A 97 23.38 0.54 7.32
C GLY A 97 23.73 1.10 5.94
N SER A 98 25.02 1.39 5.74
CA SER A 98 25.51 2.02 4.51
C SER A 98 25.47 1.11 3.27
N LYS A 99 25.62 -0.21 3.42
CA LYS A 99 25.70 -1.15 2.28
C LYS A 99 24.40 -1.87 1.96
N VAL A 100 23.42 -1.85 2.87
CA VAL A 100 22.16 -2.57 2.68
C VAL A 100 20.96 -1.64 2.79
N ILE A 101 20.87 -0.89 3.89
CA ILE A 101 19.67 -0.07 4.17
C ILE A 101 19.58 1.11 3.19
N ASP A 102 20.67 1.87 3.04
CA ASP A 102 20.72 3.02 2.13
C ASP A 102 20.40 2.63 0.67
N PRO A 103 21.07 1.64 0.05
CA PRO A 103 20.74 1.24 -1.32
C PRO A 103 19.34 0.65 -1.45
N TYR A 104 18.82 -0.05 -0.42
CA TYR A 104 17.45 -0.53 -0.42
C TYR A 104 16.44 0.63 -0.51
N GLN A 105 16.62 1.70 0.27
CA GLN A 105 15.75 2.88 0.20
C GLN A 105 15.80 3.55 -1.18
N VAL A 106 16.99 3.64 -1.77
CA VAL A 106 17.16 4.14 -3.14
C VAL A 106 16.43 3.26 -4.15
N ILE A 107 16.53 1.94 -4.04
CA ILE A 107 15.84 1.00 -4.93
C ILE A 107 14.32 1.16 -4.78
N VAL A 108 13.79 1.19 -3.56
CA VAL A 108 12.35 1.35 -3.32
C VAL A 108 11.82 2.65 -3.92
N SER A 109 12.54 3.76 -3.74
CA SER A 109 12.15 5.05 -4.32
C SER A 109 12.17 5.03 -5.85
N ARG A 110 13.22 4.45 -6.47
CA ARG A 110 13.33 4.30 -7.93
C ARG A 110 12.28 3.36 -8.51
N THR A 111 11.97 2.25 -7.85
CA THR A 111 10.89 1.34 -8.26
C THR A 111 9.53 2.03 -8.22
N ARG A 112 9.28 2.86 -7.20
CA ARG A 112 8.06 3.68 -7.14
C ARG A 112 8.01 4.70 -8.27
N GLN A 113 9.12 5.37 -8.57
CA GLN A 113 9.22 6.28 -9.72
C GLN A 113 8.98 5.55 -11.04
N LEU A 114 9.56 4.37 -11.23
CA LEU A 114 9.39 3.55 -12.42
C LEU A 114 7.93 3.11 -12.59
N SER A 115 7.28 2.66 -11.52
CA SER A 115 5.85 2.31 -11.55
C SER A 115 4.97 3.49 -11.95
N ARG A 116 5.23 4.69 -11.38
CA ARG A 116 4.53 5.92 -11.79
C ARG A 116 4.77 6.24 -13.26
N LEU A 117 6.00 6.12 -13.74
CA LEU A 117 6.35 6.38 -15.14
C LEU A 117 5.66 5.39 -16.08
N GLN A 118 5.64 4.11 -15.73
CA GLN A 118 4.93 3.07 -16.50
C GLN A 118 3.43 3.38 -16.59
N ASN A 119 2.80 3.73 -15.47
CA ASN A 119 1.39 4.13 -15.46
C ASN A 119 1.12 5.34 -16.36
N VAL A 120 2.01 6.34 -16.34
CA VAL A 120 1.92 7.52 -17.24
C VAL A 120 2.11 7.12 -18.70
N CYS A 121 3.08 6.25 -19.01
CA CYS A 121 3.28 5.76 -20.38
C CYS A 121 2.06 4.97 -20.89
N ASP A 122 1.45 4.15 -20.04
CA ASP A 122 0.25 3.40 -20.39
C ASP A 122 -0.95 4.33 -20.59
N LEU A 123 -1.11 5.33 -19.72
CA LEU A 123 -2.11 6.38 -19.90
C LEU A 123 -1.89 7.13 -21.22
N LEU A 124 -0.65 7.51 -21.53
CA LEU A 124 -0.30 8.20 -22.77
C LEU A 124 -0.62 7.35 -24.00
N ARG A 125 -0.28 6.05 -23.99
CA ARG A 125 -0.63 5.12 -25.08
C ARG A 125 -2.14 5.02 -25.27
N LYS A 126 -2.91 4.97 -24.17
CA LYS A 126 -4.38 4.96 -24.23
C LYS A 126 -4.92 6.26 -24.82
N VAL A 127 -4.42 7.41 -24.38
CA VAL A 127 -4.81 8.73 -24.92
C VAL A 127 -4.51 8.83 -26.41
N ILE A 128 -3.31 8.44 -26.85
CA ILE A 128 -2.94 8.43 -28.29
C ILE A 128 -3.91 7.55 -29.09
N ARG A 129 -4.22 6.36 -28.59
CA ARG A 129 -5.15 5.44 -29.25
C ARG A 129 -6.57 6.01 -29.29
N MET A 130 -7.03 6.64 -28.22
CA MET A 130 -8.34 7.32 -28.17
C MET A 130 -8.41 8.46 -29.17
N LEU A 131 -7.39 9.33 -29.23
CA LEU A 131 -7.32 10.43 -30.20
C LEU A 131 -7.32 9.92 -31.65
N TYR A 132 -6.61 8.83 -31.92
CA TYR A 132 -6.65 8.17 -33.23
C TYR A 132 -8.06 7.69 -33.59
N LEU A 133 -8.75 7.02 -32.66
CA LEU A 133 -10.12 6.55 -32.89
C LEU A 133 -11.11 7.71 -33.07
N LEU A 134 -10.98 8.79 -32.30
CA LEU A 134 -11.79 10.00 -32.48
C LEU A 134 -11.59 10.62 -33.86
N LYS A 135 -10.33 10.73 -34.32
CA LYS A 135 -10.02 11.21 -35.67
C LYS A 135 -10.60 10.28 -36.75
N ARG A 136 -10.46 8.97 -36.58
CA ARG A 136 -11.03 7.95 -37.49
C ARG A 136 -12.55 8.06 -37.55
N LEU A 137 -13.21 8.23 -36.39
CA LEU A 137 -14.65 8.36 -36.26
C LEU A 137 -15.16 9.61 -36.99
N LYS A 138 -14.50 10.76 -36.80
CA LYS A 138 -14.82 12.02 -37.53
C LYS A 138 -14.75 11.83 -39.05
N SER A 139 -13.72 11.12 -39.53
CA SER A 139 -13.57 10.80 -40.95
C SER A 139 -14.66 9.87 -41.47
N GLN A 140 -15.00 8.81 -40.72
CA GLN A 140 -16.03 7.84 -41.12
C GLN A 140 -17.43 8.45 -41.13
N LEU A 141 -17.70 9.40 -40.22
CA LEU A 141 -18.99 10.09 -40.17
C LEU A 141 -19.24 10.95 -41.42
N GLN A 142 -18.18 11.48 -42.06
CA GLN A 142 -18.29 12.18 -43.36
C GLN A 142 -18.67 11.23 -44.51
N GLY A 143 -18.41 9.93 -44.37
CA GLY A 143 -18.83 8.90 -45.33
C GLY A 143 -20.34 8.59 -45.30
N GLY A 144 -21.08 9.18 -44.35
CA GLY A 144 -22.53 9.06 -44.24
C GLY A 144 -23.01 7.62 -44.04
N THR A 145 -24.19 7.30 -44.61
CA THR A 145 -24.89 6.02 -44.42
C THR A 145 -24.08 4.80 -44.90
N ARG A 146 -23.12 4.99 -45.82
CA ARG A 146 -22.30 3.91 -46.38
C ARG A 146 -21.30 3.35 -45.36
N GLU A 147 -20.88 4.16 -44.38
CA GLU A 147 -19.89 3.77 -43.38
C GLU A 147 -20.49 3.56 -41.98
N ILE A 148 -21.81 3.64 -41.84
CA ILE A 148 -22.52 3.60 -40.55
C ILE A 148 -22.18 2.38 -39.69
N THR A 149 -21.95 1.21 -40.31
CA THR A 149 -21.52 -0.01 -39.61
C THR A 149 -20.09 0.10 -39.07
N LYS A 150 -19.18 0.72 -39.83
CA LYS A 150 -17.80 0.99 -39.40
C LYS A 150 -17.76 2.03 -38.29
N VAL A 151 -18.60 3.06 -38.40
CA VAL A 151 -18.79 4.08 -37.34
C VAL A 151 -19.22 3.41 -36.03
N ALA A 152 -20.23 2.54 -36.09
CA ALA A 152 -20.71 1.79 -34.93
C ALA A 152 -19.63 0.87 -34.33
N GLN A 153 -18.80 0.25 -35.17
CA GLN A 153 -17.65 -0.54 -34.72
C GLN A 153 -16.60 0.32 -34.00
N THR A 154 -16.29 1.51 -34.54
CA THR A 154 -15.38 2.46 -33.90
C THR A 154 -15.91 2.92 -32.54
N PHE A 155 -17.22 3.11 -32.38
CA PHE A 155 -17.83 3.39 -31.07
C PHE A 155 -17.61 2.24 -30.08
N SER A 156 -17.80 0.98 -30.50
CA SER A 156 -17.52 -0.18 -29.66
C SER A 156 -16.06 -0.23 -29.19
N GLU A 157 -15.11 0.05 -30.08
CA GLU A 157 -13.68 0.13 -29.72
C GLU A 157 -13.41 1.24 -28.69
N ILE A 158 -14.08 2.38 -28.83
CA ILE A 158 -13.98 3.50 -27.87
C ILE A 158 -14.55 3.11 -26.51
N ASP A 159 -15.71 2.43 -26.48
CA ASP A 159 -16.36 1.98 -25.25
C ASP A 159 -15.48 0.93 -24.53
N GLN A 160 -14.87 0.00 -25.27
CA GLN A 160 -13.93 -0.98 -24.71
C GLN A 160 -12.68 -0.31 -24.12
N LEU A 161 -12.10 0.68 -24.80
CA LEU A 161 -10.93 1.41 -24.29
C LEU A 161 -11.27 2.19 -23.02
N SER A 162 -12.45 2.81 -22.98
CA SER A 162 -12.94 3.57 -21.83
C SER A 162 -13.27 2.66 -20.63
N GLY A 163 -13.71 1.42 -20.88
CA GLY A 163 -13.93 0.42 -19.82
C GLY A 163 -12.65 -0.21 -19.26
N SER A 164 -11.55 -0.20 -20.04
CA SER A 164 -10.27 -0.82 -19.65
C SER A 164 -9.38 0.03 -18.73
N GLY A 165 -9.87 1.18 -18.26
CA GLY A 165 -9.23 2.04 -17.27
C GLY A 165 -9.77 3.46 -17.31
N ASP A 166 -9.73 4.13 -16.16
CA ASP A 166 -10.28 5.47 -16.02
C ASP A 166 -9.45 6.50 -16.82
N LEU A 167 -10.10 7.14 -17.79
CA LEU A 167 -9.56 8.27 -18.56
C LEU A 167 -10.15 9.61 -18.08
N SER A 168 -10.94 9.59 -17.00
CA SER A 168 -11.49 10.79 -16.35
C SER A 168 -10.37 11.72 -15.92
N GLY A 169 -10.55 13.03 -16.12
CA GLY A 169 -9.55 14.06 -15.81
C GLY A 169 -8.60 14.40 -16.97
N VAL A 170 -8.67 13.70 -18.11
CA VAL A 170 -7.97 14.13 -19.33
C VAL A 170 -8.83 15.17 -20.06
N VAL A 171 -8.57 16.46 -19.79
CA VAL A 171 -9.35 17.60 -20.30
C VAL A 171 -9.65 17.51 -21.80
N ILE A 172 -8.64 17.13 -22.61
CA ILE A 172 -8.79 17.00 -24.08
C ILE A 172 -9.86 15.97 -24.47
N LEU A 173 -9.97 14.87 -23.70
CA LEU A 173 -10.97 13.84 -23.95
C LEU A 173 -12.35 14.22 -23.41
N GLU A 174 -12.40 14.97 -22.31
CA GLU A 174 -13.66 15.48 -21.75
C GLU A 174 -14.36 16.46 -22.71
N GLU A 175 -13.60 17.36 -23.35
CA GLU A 175 -14.13 18.27 -24.38
C GLU A 175 -14.72 17.51 -25.57
N GLU A 176 -14.04 16.45 -26.01
CA GLU A 176 -14.50 15.58 -27.11
C GLU A 176 -15.65 14.66 -26.71
N GLY A 177 -15.85 14.41 -25.41
CA GLY A 177 -16.90 13.53 -24.88
C GLY A 177 -18.31 14.01 -25.21
N VAL A 178 -18.55 15.32 -25.15
CA VAL A 178 -19.86 15.90 -25.53
C VAL A 178 -20.13 15.71 -27.03
N TRP A 179 -19.11 15.87 -27.86
CA TRP A 179 -19.22 15.61 -29.30
C TRP A 179 -19.48 14.12 -29.56
N LEU A 180 -18.75 13.22 -28.90
CA LEU A 180 -18.90 11.77 -29.03
C LEU A 180 -20.32 11.32 -28.67
N ALA A 181 -20.88 11.84 -27.58
CA ALA A 181 -22.26 11.55 -27.15
C ALA A 181 -23.32 12.04 -28.16
N ARG A 182 -23.09 13.19 -28.81
CA ARG A 182 -23.97 13.69 -29.87
C ARG A 182 -23.88 12.82 -31.13
N ALA A 183 -22.66 12.50 -31.57
CA ALA A 183 -22.42 11.66 -32.74
C ALA A 183 -23.04 10.26 -32.55
N ARG A 184 -22.95 9.69 -31.33
CA ARG A 184 -23.56 8.40 -31.01
C ARG A 184 -25.08 8.43 -31.20
N ARG A 185 -25.75 9.46 -30.65
CA ARG A 185 -27.19 9.66 -30.82
C ARG A 185 -27.62 9.86 -32.28
N GLU A 186 -26.80 10.55 -33.07
CA GLU A 186 -27.05 10.73 -34.50
C GLU A 186 -27.03 9.39 -35.25
N VAL A 187 -26.01 8.56 -34.99
CA VAL A 187 -25.88 7.23 -35.59
C VAL A 187 -27.01 6.31 -35.15
N GLU A 188 -27.41 6.34 -33.88
CA GLU A 188 -28.56 5.60 -33.37
C GLU A 188 -29.87 6.02 -34.07
N SER A 189 -30.08 7.33 -34.25
CA SER A 189 -31.24 7.87 -34.97
C SER A 189 -31.24 7.43 -36.44
N GLN A 190 -30.08 7.48 -37.10
CA GLN A 190 -29.93 7.05 -38.49
C GLN A 190 -30.15 5.54 -38.66
N ALA A 191 -29.63 4.72 -37.73
CA ALA A 191 -29.86 3.28 -37.71
C ALA A 191 -31.36 2.96 -37.52
N LYS A 192 -32.05 3.68 -36.63
CA LYS A 192 -33.50 3.51 -36.43
C LYS A 192 -34.30 3.86 -37.68
N LYS A 193 -33.98 4.98 -38.34
CA LYS A 193 -34.62 5.36 -39.62
C LYS A 193 -34.39 4.31 -40.71
N MET A 194 -33.16 3.84 -40.85
CA MET A 194 -32.79 2.81 -41.82
C MET A 194 -33.51 1.49 -41.56
N LEU A 195 -33.73 1.14 -40.28
CA LEU A 195 -34.48 -0.06 -39.91
C LEU A 195 -35.97 0.06 -40.24
N MET A 196 -36.61 1.17 -39.89
CA MET A 196 -38.03 1.40 -40.22
C MET A 196 -38.26 1.42 -41.73
N GLN A 197 -37.44 2.16 -42.47
CA GLN A 197 -37.51 2.18 -43.93
C GLN A 197 -37.26 0.81 -44.55
N GLY A 198 -36.28 0.05 -44.02
CA GLY A 198 -36.00 -1.31 -44.46
C GLY A 198 -37.17 -2.26 -44.22
N LEU A 199 -37.91 -2.10 -43.11
CA LEU A 199 -39.08 -2.91 -42.81
C LEU A 199 -40.29 -2.52 -43.68
N GLU A 200 -40.54 -1.22 -43.89
CA GLU A 200 -41.60 -0.72 -44.76
C GLU A 200 -41.40 -1.16 -46.22
N LEU A 201 -40.17 -1.08 -46.73
CA LEU A 201 -39.82 -1.46 -48.09
C LEU A 201 -39.50 -2.95 -48.26
N MET A 202 -39.64 -3.75 -47.19
CA MET A 202 -39.25 -5.17 -47.14
C MET A 202 -37.82 -5.44 -47.63
N ASN A 203 -36.91 -4.50 -47.40
CA ASN A 203 -35.51 -4.61 -47.78
C ASN A 203 -34.70 -5.30 -46.68
N SER A 204 -34.58 -6.62 -46.77
CA SER A 204 -33.83 -7.46 -45.83
C SER A 204 -32.36 -7.04 -45.66
N SER A 205 -31.73 -6.48 -46.69
CA SER A 205 -30.35 -5.98 -46.62
C SER A 205 -30.24 -4.75 -45.71
N GLN A 206 -31.11 -3.75 -45.90
CA GLN A 206 -31.14 -2.56 -45.03
C GLN A 206 -31.45 -2.90 -43.57
N VAL A 207 -32.40 -3.81 -43.35
CA VAL A 207 -32.72 -4.32 -42.02
C VAL A 207 -31.50 -4.99 -41.38
N GLY A 208 -30.80 -5.86 -42.11
CA GLY A 208 -29.58 -6.51 -41.64
C GLY A 208 -28.47 -5.53 -41.26
N VAL A 209 -28.22 -4.52 -42.10
CA VAL A 209 -27.23 -3.47 -41.82
C VAL A 209 -27.61 -2.67 -40.56
N ALA A 210 -28.89 -2.32 -40.39
CA ALA A 210 -29.34 -1.56 -39.22
C ALA A 210 -29.22 -2.37 -37.93
N LEU A 211 -29.58 -3.65 -37.96
CA LEU A 211 -29.39 -4.56 -36.82
C LEU A 211 -27.91 -4.73 -36.48
N GLN A 212 -27.03 -4.84 -37.48
CA GLN A 212 -25.58 -4.89 -37.26
C GLN A 212 -25.06 -3.63 -36.55
N VAL A 213 -25.56 -2.45 -36.91
CA VAL A 213 -25.23 -1.19 -36.22
C VAL A 213 -25.66 -1.26 -34.76
N PHE A 214 -26.89 -1.68 -34.46
CA PHE A 214 -27.36 -1.80 -33.08
C PHE A 214 -26.58 -2.83 -32.26
N HIS A 215 -26.16 -3.93 -32.88
CA HIS A 215 -25.28 -4.91 -32.25
C HIS A 215 -23.92 -4.31 -31.87
N ASN A 216 -23.27 -3.63 -32.81
CA ASN A 216 -21.97 -2.99 -32.57
C ASN A 216 -22.06 -1.88 -31.50
N LEU A 217 -23.18 -1.17 -31.42
CA LEU A 217 -23.45 -0.18 -30.37
C LEU A 217 -23.84 -0.77 -29.01
N THR A 218 -23.92 -2.10 -28.89
CA THR A 218 -24.37 -2.87 -27.72
C THR A 218 -25.81 -2.60 -27.28
N GLN A 219 -26.67 -2.16 -28.21
CA GLN A 219 -28.08 -1.80 -27.96
C GLN A 219 -29.09 -2.70 -28.69
N LEU A 220 -28.63 -3.78 -29.33
CA LEU A 220 -29.49 -4.71 -30.08
C LEU A 220 -30.71 -5.20 -29.28
N PRO A 221 -30.58 -5.73 -28.04
CA PRO A 221 -31.72 -6.30 -27.34
C PRO A 221 -32.79 -5.25 -27.01
N SER A 222 -32.40 -4.06 -26.54
CA SER A 222 -33.34 -2.96 -26.24
C SER A 222 -34.04 -2.43 -27.50
N SER A 223 -33.30 -2.29 -28.60
CA SER A 223 -33.85 -1.82 -29.87
C SER A 223 -34.81 -2.83 -30.47
N LEU A 224 -34.46 -4.13 -30.46
CA LEU A 224 -35.36 -5.19 -30.93
C LEU A 224 -36.64 -5.25 -30.12
N LEU A 225 -36.56 -5.19 -28.79
CA LEU A 225 -37.73 -5.27 -27.91
C LEU A 225 -38.68 -4.07 -28.14
N THR A 226 -38.12 -2.87 -28.33
CA THR A 226 -38.90 -1.67 -28.68
C THR A 226 -39.65 -1.83 -30.00
N ILE A 227 -38.99 -2.40 -31.02
CA ILE A 227 -39.60 -2.60 -32.34
C ILE A 227 -40.67 -3.69 -32.29
N LEU A 228 -40.40 -4.82 -31.65
CA LEU A 228 -41.34 -5.92 -31.48
C LEU A 228 -42.60 -5.47 -30.72
N THR A 229 -42.42 -4.66 -29.68
CA THR A 229 -43.53 -4.08 -28.92
C THR A 229 -44.34 -3.13 -29.80
N GLY A 230 -43.70 -2.26 -30.57
CA GLY A 230 -44.38 -1.36 -31.52
C GLY A 230 -45.18 -2.11 -32.59
N TYR A 231 -44.63 -3.18 -33.18
CA TYR A 231 -45.38 -4.01 -34.14
C TYR A 231 -46.55 -4.73 -33.49
N LYS A 232 -46.36 -5.24 -32.28
CA LYS A 232 -47.44 -5.87 -31.51
C LYS A 232 -48.58 -4.89 -31.27
N GLU A 233 -48.27 -3.66 -30.85
CA GLU A 233 -49.26 -2.60 -30.63
C GLU A 233 -49.96 -2.17 -31.93
N ALA A 234 -49.21 -2.03 -33.03
CA ALA A 234 -49.79 -1.69 -34.34
C ALA A 234 -50.75 -2.78 -34.84
N ILE A 235 -50.33 -4.06 -34.77
CA ILE A 235 -51.19 -5.19 -35.14
C ILE A 235 -52.43 -5.24 -34.24
N GLN A 236 -52.25 -5.05 -32.93
CA GLN A 236 -53.36 -5.02 -31.98
C GLN A 236 -54.35 -3.90 -32.32
N HIS A 237 -53.86 -2.71 -32.67
CA HIS A 237 -54.68 -1.58 -33.10
C HIS A 237 -55.39 -1.84 -34.44
N ASP A 238 -54.71 -2.43 -35.44
CA ASP A 238 -55.32 -2.77 -36.73
C ASP A 238 -56.40 -3.86 -36.61
N ILE A 239 -56.17 -4.85 -35.74
CA ILE A 239 -57.18 -5.85 -35.38
C ILE A 239 -58.35 -5.17 -34.67
N GLN A 240 -58.10 -4.28 -33.72
CA GLN A 240 -59.15 -3.61 -32.95
C GLN A 240 -59.99 -2.66 -33.82
N ASN A 241 -59.36 -1.98 -34.79
CA ASN A 241 -60.05 -1.12 -35.75
C ASN A 241 -60.82 -1.93 -36.80
N SER A 242 -60.29 -3.06 -37.27
CA SER A 242 -61.01 -3.93 -38.22
C SER A 242 -62.15 -4.71 -37.59
N LEU A 243 -62.08 -4.98 -36.28
CA LEU A 243 -63.18 -5.55 -35.50
C LEU A 243 -64.10 -4.49 -34.86
N ASP A 244 -63.89 -3.19 -35.09
CA ASP A 244 -64.76 -2.15 -34.55
C ASP A 244 -66.14 -2.24 -35.23
N PRO A 245 -67.22 -2.58 -34.48
CA PRO A 245 -68.55 -2.82 -35.03
C PRO A 245 -69.13 -1.61 -35.79
N SER A 246 -68.62 -0.40 -35.52
CA SER A 246 -69.00 0.82 -36.21
C SER A 246 -68.63 0.80 -37.71
N SER A 247 -67.51 0.16 -38.07
CA SER A 247 -67.06 0.01 -39.47
C SER A 247 -67.81 -1.10 -40.22
N LEU A 248 -68.25 -2.13 -39.49
CA LEU A 248 -69.05 -3.24 -40.01
C LEU A 248 -70.51 -2.82 -40.29
N VAL A 249 -71.08 -1.92 -39.47
CA VAL A 249 -72.46 -1.41 -39.63
C VAL A 249 -72.60 -0.43 -40.80
N LEU A 250 -71.58 0.36 -41.13
CA LEU A 250 -71.58 1.16 -42.36
C LEU A 250 -71.42 0.31 -43.64
N SER A 251 -70.69 -0.80 -43.56
CA SER A 251 -70.51 -1.73 -44.69
C SER A 251 -71.77 -2.58 -44.95
N SER A 252 -72.62 -2.81 -43.95
CA SER A 252 -73.89 -3.54 -44.10
C SER A 252 -75.06 -2.68 -44.59
N ASN A 253 -75.01 -1.36 -44.43
CA ASN A 253 -76.12 -0.45 -44.81
C ASN A 253 -76.06 0.10 -46.25
N GLY A 254 -75.01 -0.21 -47.03
CA GLY A 254 -74.83 0.30 -48.40
C GLY A 254 -75.48 -0.50 -49.53
N ARG A 255 -76.28 -1.53 -49.25
CA ARG A 255 -76.74 -2.49 -50.29
C ARG A 255 -78.24 -2.79 -50.33
N ALA A 256 -79.08 -1.98 -49.71
CA ALA A 256 -80.54 -2.11 -49.77
C ALA A 256 -81.19 -0.79 -50.22
N GLY A 257 -81.22 -0.54 -51.53
CA GLY A 257 -81.78 0.72 -52.04
C GLY A 257 -81.86 0.86 -53.56
N ALA A 258 -82.05 -0.22 -54.31
CA ALA A 258 -82.49 -0.15 -55.70
C ALA A 258 -83.14 -1.47 -56.08
N LEU A 259 -84.48 -1.54 -56.05
CA LEU A 259 -85.35 -2.41 -56.89
C LEU A 259 -86.75 -2.53 -56.25
N SER A 260 -87.67 -1.65 -56.67
CA SER A 260 -89.13 -1.84 -56.78
C SER A 260 -89.75 -0.47 -57.10
N ALA A 261 -90.65 -0.26 -58.06
CA ALA A 261 -91.42 -1.14 -58.94
C ALA A 261 -92.05 -0.24 -60.08
N PRO A 262 -93.22 -0.55 -60.68
CA PRO A 262 -93.44 -1.32 -61.92
C PRO A 262 -94.25 -0.53 -63.00
N GLU A 263 -94.91 -1.25 -63.92
CA GLU A 263 -95.89 -0.82 -64.98
C GLU A 263 -95.31 -0.50 -66.37
N MET A 264 -95.83 -0.96 -67.53
CA MET A 264 -97.09 -1.64 -67.89
C MET A 264 -96.91 -2.58 -69.10
N ILE A 265 -97.87 -3.50 -69.21
CA ILE A 265 -98.12 -4.46 -70.28
C ILE A 265 -98.77 -3.79 -71.51
N ARG A 266 -98.48 -4.37 -72.70
CA ARG A 266 -99.25 -4.45 -73.98
C ARG A 266 -99.14 -3.34 -75.04
N GLY A 267 -98.80 -3.81 -76.25
CA GLY A 267 -99.71 -3.68 -77.39
C GLY A 267 -99.08 -3.20 -78.68
N ASN A 268 -98.92 -4.16 -79.62
CA ASN A 268 -98.68 -4.06 -81.07
C ASN A 268 -97.43 -3.34 -81.59
#